data_AF-A0A314LAX5-F1
#
_entry.id   AF-A0A314LAX5-F1
#
_cell.length_a   1.000
_cell.length_b   1.000
_cell.length_c   1.000
_cell.angle_alpha   90.00
_cell.angle_beta   90.00
_cell.angle_gamma   90.00
#
_symmetry.space_group_name_H-M   'P 1'
#
loop_
_entity.id
_entity.type
_entity.pdbx_description
1 polymer ?
#
loop_
_entity_poly.entity_id
_entity_poly.type
_entity_poly.pdbx_seq_one_letter_code
_entity_poly.pdbx_strand_id
1 'polypeptide(L)'
;MGALDEGHYHSEIENEVNLELGFEVQPETVAIKDAVKVLLQGLGEDINREGIKKTPFRVAKALREGTRGYKQKVNDIVHGALFPEAGLEGGSGQAGGVGGLVIVRDLDLFSYCESCLLPFQVKCHVGYVPSGQRVVGLSKLSRVADIFAKRLQSPQRLANEICAALQHGIKPTGVAVVLQCSHIHFPNFETAFLDSTPQGWVKILVTSGSGVFEDEKADVWTDFLSLLKFRGIIIESAHPRLSDQSWCPSQSCGRSGQANSAMTNAVLSILKSLGEDPSREELVGTPSRFVKWFMNFSNSNLEMKLNGFVRSRIDTRIHPGQVGNFKDGICSELNLSFWSQCEHHLLPFQGVVHIGYYSLDGLNPVGRALLQSVVHFYGFKLQVQERLTRQIAEIVSSLLGEDIIVVVEANHTCMISRGIEKFGSNTATFAVLGRFSTDPAARAKFLQSLPDSCSAGK
;
A
#
# COMPACT_ATOMS: atom_id res chain seq x y z
N MET A 1 7.35 -20.90 -42.52
CA MET A 1 6.15 -21.50 -41.91
C MET A 1 6.62 -22.50 -40.86
N GLY A 2 6.66 -22.09 -39.61
CA GLY A 2 6.88 -22.97 -38.46
C GLY A 2 5.64 -22.84 -37.59
N ALA A 3 4.94 -23.94 -37.37
CA ALA A 3 3.76 -24.00 -36.53
C ALA A 3 4.16 -23.67 -35.09
N LEU A 4 3.49 -22.67 -34.50
CA LEU A 4 3.63 -22.34 -33.10
C LEU A 4 2.91 -23.42 -32.28
N ASP A 5 3.59 -23.83 -31.21
CA ASP A 5 3.18 -24.77 -30.19
C ASP A 5 1.95 -24.25 -29.43
N GLU A 6 0.74 -24.57 -29.94
CA GLU A 6 -0.54 -24.28 -29.28
C GLU A 6 -0.84 -25.25 -28.11
N GLY A 7 -0.05 -26.32 -27.93
CA GLY A 7 -0.29 -27.35 -26.92
C GLY A 7 0.18 -26.98 -25.52
N HIS A 8 1.27 -26.23 -25.39
CA HIS A 8 1.82 -25.84 -24.08
C HIS A 8 0.99 -24.75 -23.38
N TYR A 9 0.41 -23.80 -24.14
CA TYR A 9 -0.38 -22.70 -23.57
C TYR A 9 -1.72 -23.16 -23.00
N HIS A 10 -2.38 -24.16 -23.61
CA HIS A 10 -3.68 -24.64 -23.14
C HIS A 10 -3.56 -25.42 -21.82
N SER A 11 -2.47 -26.17 -21.63
CA SER A 11 -2.22 -26.94 -20.41
C SER A 11 -1.91 -26.06 -19.19
N GLU A 12 -1.18 -24.96 -19.36
CA GLU A 12 -0.87 -24.04 -18.26
C GLU A 12 -2.11 -23.27 -17.80
N ILE A 13 -2.95 -22.82 -18.73
CA ILE A 13 -4.23 -22.15 -18.42
C ILE A 13 -5.20 -23.12 -17.76
N GLU A 14 -5.34 -24.36 -18.24
CA GLU A 14 -6.21 -25.36 -17.60
C GLU A 14 -5.73 -25.75 -16.20
N ASN A 15 -4.43 -25.80 -15.97
CA ASN A 15 -3.86 -26.05 -14.64
C ASN A 15 -4.06 -24.86 -13.70
N GLU A 16 -3.88 -23.61 -14.16
CA GLU A 16 -4.19 -22.42 -13.36
C GLU A 16 -5.68 -22.34 -13.02
N VAL A 17 -6.57 -22.60 -13.98
CA VAL A 17 -8.03 -22.59 -13.76
C VAL A 17 -8.45 -23.69 -12.77
N ASN A 18 -7.88 -24.90 -12.88
CA ASN A 18 -8.15 -25.98 -11.92
C ASN A 18 -7.59 -25.68 -10.52
N LEU A 19 -6.43 -25.05 -10.43
CA LEU A 19 -5.83 -24.63 -9.15
C LEU A 19 -6.65 -23.50 -8.49
N GLU A 20 -7.17 -22.56 -9.28
CA GLU A 20 -8.05 -21.49 -8.81
C GLU A 20 -9.41 -22.04 -8.33
N LEU A 21 -9.99 -22.99 -9.06
CA LEU A 21 -11.22 -23.69 -8.64
C LEU A 21 -11.01 -24.46 -7.32
N GLY A 22 -9.88 -25.15 -7.17
CA GLY A 22 -9.52 -25.85 -5.94
C GLY A 22 -9.29 -24.92 -4.74
N PHE A 23 -8.85 -23.68 -4.97
CA PHE A 23 -8.65 -22.66 -3.93
C PHE A 23 -9.96 -22.02 -3.48
N GLU A 24 -10.89 -21.80 -4.42
CA GLU A 24 -12.16 -21.09 -4.18
C GLU A 24 -13.11 -21.85 -3.25
N VAL A 25 -13.05 -23.18 -3.27
CA VAL A 25 -13.94 -24.08 -2.49
C VAL A 25 -13.37 -24.39 -1.10
N GLN A 26 -12.13 -23.99 -0.78
CA GLN A 26 -11.55 -24.26 0.54
C GLN A 26 -12.36 -23.57 1.65
N PRO A 27 -12.66 -24.25 2.78
CA PRO A 27 -13.51 -23.72 3.84
C PRO A 27 -13.06 -22.35 4.35
N GLU A 28 -11.75 -22.15 4.49
CA GLU A 28 -11.16 -20.87 4.92
C GLU A 28 -11.39 -19.77 3.90
N THR A 29 -11.30 -20.09 2.59
CA THR A 29 -11.60 -19.13 1.51
C THR A 29 -13.07 -18.73 1.53
N VAL A 30 -13.98 -19.70 1.71
CA VAL A 30 -15.43 -19.45 1.76
C VAL A 30 -15.77 -18.56 2.96
N ALA A 31 -15.23 -18.85 4.13
CA ALA A 31 -15.43 -18.05 5.33
C ALA A 31 -14.97 -16.59 5.14
N ILE A 32 -13.78 -16.37 4.54
CA ILE A 32 -13.31 -15.01 4.25
C ILE A 32 -14.21 -14.32 3.21
N LYS A 33 -14.66 -15.03 2.16
CA LYS A 33 -15.59 -14.47 1.16
C LYS A 33 -16.89 -13.98 1.83
N ASP A 34 -17.45 -14.79 2.72
CA ASP A 34 -18.71 -14.43 3.40
C ASP A 34 -18.51 -13.27 4.38
N ALA A 35 -17.40 -13.25 5.12
CA ALA A 35 -17.02 -12.10 5.93
C ALA A 35 -16.89 -10.81 5.10
N VAL A 36 -16.27 -10.88 3.92
CA VAL A 36 -16.13 -9.72 3.03
C VAL A 36 -17.48 -9.24 2.49
N LYS A 37 -18.44 -10.14 2.22
CA LYS A 37 -19.81 -9.74 1.86
C LYS A 37 -20.48 -8.94 3.00
N VAL A 38 -20.31 -9.38 4.25
CA VAL A 38 -20.82 -8.66 5.43
C VAL A 38 -20.17 -7.27 5.54
N LEU A 39 -18.87 -7.15 5.25
CA LEU A 39 -18.18 -5.86 5.22
C LEU A 39 -18.78 -4.94 4.13
N LEU A 40 -18.95 -5.43 2.90
CA LEU A 40 -19.54 -4.66 1.80
C LEU A 40 -20.97 -4.20 2.13
N GLN A 41 -21.80 -5.09 2.66
CA GLN A 41 -23.17 -4.76 3.12
C GLN A 41 -23.14 -3.70 4.24
N GLY A 42 -22.15 -3.76 5.13
CA GLY A 42 -21.94 -2.76 6.17
C GLY A 42 -21.61 -1.36 5.65
N LEU A 43 -21.06 -1.24 4.43
CA LEU A 43 -20.88 0.04 3.72
C LEU A 43 -22.14 0.48 2.95
N GLY A 44 -23.20 -0.34 2.92
CA GLY A 44 -24.39 -0.09 2.11
C GLY A 44 -24.24 -0.44 0.62
N GLU A 45 -23.24 -1.23 0.26
CA GLU A 45 -23.00 -1.63 -1.13
C GLU A 45 -23.91 -2.79 -1.58
N ASP A 46 -24.35 -2.76 -2.84
CA ASP A 46 -24.94 -3.92 -3.50
C ASP A 46 -23.86 -4.92 -3.89
N ILE A 47 -23.76 -6.03 -3.16
CA ILE A 47 -22.77 -7.09 -3.39
C ILE A 47 -22.88 -7.76 -4.77
N ASN A 48 -23.99 -7.59 -5.49
CA ASN A 48 -24.19 -8.16 -6.81
C ASN A 48 -23.76 -7.24 -7.96
N ARG A 49 -23.41 -5.98 -7.69
CA ARG A 49 -22.96 -5.07 -8.75
C ARG A 49 -21.67 -5.58 -9.38
N GLU A 50 -21.57 -5.43 -10.70
CA GLU A 50 -20.49 -6.02 -11.51
C GLU A 50 -19.07 -5.71 -11.00
N GLY A 51 -18.81 -4.46 -10.57
CA GLY A 51 -17.49 -4.03 -10.10
C GLY A 51 -16.98 -4.74 -8.83
N ILE A 52 -17.86 -5.23 -7.94
CA ILE A 52 -17.49 -5.86 -6.66
C ILE A 52 -17.99 -7.29 -6.47
N LYS A 53 -18.75 -7.84 -7.41
CA LYS A 53 -19.21 -9.24 -7.36
C LYS A 53 -18.06 -10.23 -7.10
N LYS A 54 -16.89 -9.98 -7.70
CA LYS A 54 -15.65 -10.78 -7.50
C LYS A 54 -14.76 -10.30 -6.35
N THR A 55 -15.08 -9.16 -5.72
CA THR A 55 -14.27 -8.60 -4.62
C THR A 55 -14.09 -9.55 -3.44
N PRO A 56 -15.14 -10.24 -2.94
CA PRO A 56 -14.96 -11.22 -1.86
C PRO A 56 -13.89 -12.27 -2.16
N PHE A 57 -13.91 -12.86 -3.35
CA PHE A 57 -12.91 -13.85 -3.76
C PHE A 57 -11.52 -13.22 -3.90
N ARG A 58 -11.44 -12.04 -4.54
CA ARG A 58 -10.17 -11.32 -4.70
C ARG A 58 -9.52 -11.03 -3.33
N VAL A 59 -10.29 -10.56 -2.35
CA VAL A 59 -9.80 -10.29 -0.99
C VAL A 59 -9.35 -11.58 -0.31
N ALA A 60 -10.15 -12.64 -0.37
CA ALA A 60 -9.79 -13.93 0.21
C ALA A 60 -8.49 -14.49 -0.36
N LYS A 61 -8.32 -14.46 -1.70
CA LYS A 61 -7.09 -14.88 -2.37
C LYS A 61 -5.88 -14.06 -1.89
N ALA A 62 -6.01 -12.73 -1.84
CA ALA A 62 -4.90 -11.86 -1.43
C ALA A 62 -4.47 -12.09 0.03
N LEU A 63 -5.42 -12.16 0.96
CA LEU A 63 -5.11 -12.39 2.37
C LEU A 63 -4.42 -13.74 2.59
N ARG A 64 -4.95 -14.80 1.98
CA ARG A 64 -4.38 -16.14 2.11
C ARG A 64 -3.00 -16.29 1.49
N GLU A 65 -2.75 -15.67 0.34
CA GLU A 65 -1.40 -15.65 -0.27
C GLU A 65 -0.43 -14.83 0.57
N GLY A 66 -0.85 -13.64 1.02
CA GLY A 66 0.00 -12.79 1.87
C GLY A 66 0.14 -13.29 3.31
N THR A 67 -0.53 -14.37 3.70
CA THR A 67 -0.32 -15.08 4.98
C THR A 67 0.16 -16.53 4.80
N ARG A 68 0.61 -16.93 3.60
CA ARG A 68 1.07 -18.30 3.32
C ARG A 68 2.26 -18.73 4.17
N GLY A 69 3.01 -17.77 4.72
CA GLY A 69 4.18 -17.99 5.55
C GLY A 69 3.92 -18.74 6.85
N TYR A 70 2.67 -18.78 7.34
CA TYR A 70 2.29 -19.62 8.49
C TYR A 70 2.39 -21.12 8.19
N LYS A 71 2.25 -21.52 6.91
CA LYS A 71 2.28 -22.92 6.46
C LYS A 71 3.67 -23.39 6.04
N GLN A 72 4.68 -22.51 6.11
CA GLN A 72 6.04 -22.79 5.67
C GLN A 72 6.99 -22.97 6.86
N LYS A 73 7.93 -23.92 6.75
CA LYS A 73 8.95 -24.17 7.77
C LYS A 73 10.32 -23.74 7.27
N VAL A 74 11.04 -23.01 8.12
CA VAL A 74 12.40 -22.51 7.83
C VAL A 74 13.38 -23.66 7.54
N ASN A 75 13.28 -24.76 8.31
CA ASN A 75 14.20 -25.88 8.19
C ASN A 75 14.20 -26.49 6.79
N ASP A 76 13.04 -26.58 6.14
CA ASP A 76 12.88 -27.12 4.79
C ASP A 76 13.57 -26.25 3.72
N ILE A 77 13.80 -24.97 4.02
CA ILE A 77 14.45 -24.01 3.12
C ILE A 77 15.98 -24.02 3.29
N VAL A 78 16.45 -24.06 4.53
CA VAL A 78 17.86 -23.81 4.90
C VAL A 78 18.72 -25.07 4.81
N HIS A 79 18.23 -26.23 5.28
CA HIS A 79 19.07 -27.43 5.46
C HIS A 79 19.64 -28.00 4.14
N GLY A 80 18.98 -27.77 3.00
CA GLY A 80 19.44 -28.23 1.69
C GLY A 80 20.42 -27.31 0.96
N ALA A 81 20.93 -26.24 1.59
CA ALA A 81 21.75 -25.23 0.90
C ALA A 81 22.86 -24.64 1.78
N LEU A 82 23.41 -25.46 2.67
CA LEU A 82 24.66 -25.17 3.36
C LEU A 82 25.80 -25.78 2.55
N PHE A 83 26.70 -24.93 2.04
CA PHE A 83 27.81 -25.33 1.19
C PHE A 83 29.11 -25.29 1.99
N PRO A 84 29.99 -26.30 1.84
CA PRO A 84 31.32 -26.25 2.43
C PRO A 84 32.14 -25.16 1.74
N GLU A 85 32.82 -24.33 2.52
CA GLU A 85 33.71 -23.29 2.01
C GLU A 85 35.10 -23.43 2.66
N ALA A 86 36.13 -23.64 1.82
CA ALA A 86 37.50 -23.85 2.26
C ALA A 86 38.10 -22.55 2.81
N GLY A 87 38.88 -22.62 3.90
CA GLY A 87 39.52 -21.45 4.53
C GLY A 87 38.83 -20.92 5.78
N LEU A 88 37.70 -21.51 6.18
CA LEU A 88 37.01 -21.25 7.47
C LEU A 88 37.60 -22.07 8.65
N GLU A 89 38.86 -22.49 8.55
CA GLU A 89 39.53 -23.28 9.58
C GLU A 89 39.90 -22.39 10.78
N GLY A 90 39.16 -22.54 11.88
CA GLY A 90 39.63 -22.18 13.22
C GLY A 90 39.33 -20.76 13.73
N GLY A 91 38.61 -19.90 12.99
CA GLY A 91 38.29 -18.55 13.49
C GLY A 91 37.04 -17.90 12.88
N SER A 92 36.40 -17.01 13.64
CA SER A 92 35.46 -16.00 13.16
C SER A 92 36.26 -14.90 12.47
N GLY A 93 36.21 -14.81 11.14
CA GLY A 93 37.12 -13.98 10.35
C GLY A 93 36.86 -12.48 10.50
N GLN A 94 37.88 -11.74 10.95
CA GLN A 94 38.04 -10.32 10.61
C GLN A 94 38.52 -10.19 9.16
N ALA A 95 38.10 -9.11 8.49
CA ALA A 95 38.28 -8.82 7.06
C ALA A 95 39.67 -9.22 6.50
N GLY A 96 39.72 -10.31 5.71
CA GLY A 96 40.97 -10.72 5.04
C GLY A 96 40.93 -12.07 4.30
N GLY A 97 39.99 -12.96 4.62
CA GLY A 97 39.82 -14.24 3.93
C GLY A 97 38.77 -15.08 4.65
N VAL A 98 37.90 -15.73 3.87
CA VAL A 98 36.89 -16.73 4.23
C VAL A 98 36.48 -16.74 5.73
N GLY A 99 35.37 -16.07 6.08
CA GLY A 99 34.87 -15.95 7.46
C GLY A 99 34.31 -14.58 7.88
N GLY A 100 34.33 -13.60 6.97
CA GLY A 100 33.79 -12.26 7.23
C GLY A 100 32.29 -12.09 6.98
N LEU A 101 31.80 -10.88 7.21
CA LEU A 101 30.39 -10.49 7.05
C LEU A 101 29.88 -10.68 5.62
N VAL A 102 28.80 -11.46 5.48
CA VAL A 102 28.04 -11.64 4.23
C VAL A 102 26.74 -10.86 4.32
N ILE A 103 26.40 -10.07 3.29
CA ILE A 103 25.20 -9.22 3.27
C ILE A 103 24.34 -9.51 2.04
N VAL A 104 23.04 -9.71 2.27
CA VAL A 104 21.99 -9.62 1.25
C VAL A 104 21.08 -8.45 1.63
N ARG A 105 20.90 -7.50 0.72
CA ARG A 105 20.25 -6.22 0.97
C ARG A 105 19.31 -5.84 -0.16
N ASP A 106 18.49 -4.82 0.09
CA ASP A 106 17.45 -4.36 -0.82
C ASP A 106 16.43 -5.46 -1.17
N LEU A 107 16.10 -6.29 -0.17
CA LEU A 107 15.04 -7.28 -0.31
C LEU A 107 13.69 -6.60 -0.17
N ASP A 108 13.01 -6.50 -1.30
CA ASP A 108 11.68 -5.92 -1.41
C ASP A 108 10.62 -6.96 -0.96
N LEU A 109 10.01 -6.72 0.21
CA LEU A 109 9.02 -7.60 0.85
C LEU A 109 7.79 -6.80 1.33
N PHE A 110 6.64 -7.45 1.47
CA PHE A 110 5.49 -6.85 2.14
C PHE A 110 4.96 -7.76 3.23
N SER A 111 4.26 -7.16 4.18
CA SER A 111 3.54 -7.89 5.21
C SER A 111 2.21 -7.22 5.52
N TYR A 112 1.33 -7.89 6.27
CA TYR A 112 0.09 -7.32 6.76
C TYR A 112 0.28 -6.83 8.19
N CYS A 113 -0.11 -5.59 8.48
CA CYS A 113 -0.02 -5.04 9.82
C CYS A 113 -0.98 -5.80 10.75
N GLU A 114 -0.47 -6.44 11.79
CA GLU A 114 -1.29 -7.18 12.75
C GLU A 114 -2.30 -6.29 13.49
N SER A 115 -2.02 -4.99 13.60
CA SER A 115 -2.91 -4.04 14.28
C SER A 115 -4.11 -3.58 13.43
N CYS A 116 -3.99 -3.58 12.10
CA CYS A 116 -5.03 -3.01 11.24
C CYS A 116 -5.31 -3.79 9.96
N LEU A 117 -4.67 -4.93 9.73
CA LEU A 117 -4.82 -5.78 8.53
C LEU A 117 -4.51 -5.11 7.18
N LEU A 118 -3.94 -3.90 7.18
CA LEU A 118 -3.49 -3.24 5.96
C LEU A 118 -2.06 -3.68 5.62
N PRO A 119 -1.73 -3.80 4.32
CA PRO A 119 -0.39 -4.14 3.89
C PRO A 119 0.57 -2.98 4.18
N PHE A 120 1.80 -3.33 4.56
CA PHE A 120 2.92 -2.41 4.69
C PHE A 120 4.14 -2.93 3.94
N GLN A 121 4.96 -1.99 3.49
CA GLN A 121 6.17 -2.27 2.72
C GLN A 121 7.33 -2.52 3.67
N VAL A 122 8.20 -3.44 3.30
CA VAL A 122 9.39 -3.83 4.05
C VAL A 122 10.56 -3.90 3.07
N LYS A 123 11.54 -3.03 3.25
CA LYS A 123 12.84 -3.19 2.64
C LYS A 123 13.78 -3.84 3.65
N CYS A 124 14.15 -5.08 3.39
CA CYS A 124 14.88 -5.94 4.31
C CYS A 124 16.36 -6.07 3.92
N HIS A 125 17.22 -5.96 4.92
CA HIS A 125 18.67 -6.12 4.79
C HIS A 125 19.14 -7.13 5.84
N VAL A 126 19.83 -8.17 5.40
CA VAL A 126 20.29 -9.28 6.23
C VAL A 126 21.81 -9.39 6.12
N GLY A 127 22.49 -9.36 7.25
CA GLY A 127 23.90 -9.67 7.40
C GLY A 127 24.09 -10.95 8.22
N TYR A 128 25.09 -11.76 7.92
CA TYR A 128 25.51 -12.84 8.82
C TYR A 128 27.01 -13.08 8.74
N VAL A 129 27.59 -13.62 9.81
CA VAL A 129 29.00 -14.02 9.87
C VAL A 129 29.08 -15.54 9.85
N PRO A 130 29.53 -16.17 8.75
CA PRO A 130 29.60 -17.62 8.62
C PRO A 130 30.42 -18.30 9.74
N SER A 131 30.14 -19.57 9.99
CA SER A 131 30.85 -20.39 10.98
C SER A 131 30.92 -21.85 10.53
N GLY A 132 31.83 -22.63 11.12
CA GLY A 132 31.86 -24.08 10.96
C GLY A 132 32.00 -24.54 9.50
N GLN A 133 32.86 -23.86 8.73
CA GLN A 133 33.15 -24.16 7.33
C GLN A 133 31.97 -24.16 6.37
N ARG A 134 30.88 -23.46 6.69
CA ARG A 134 29.68 -23.45 5.86
C ARG A 134 29.20 -22.05 5.54
N VAL A 135 28.78 -21.85 4.30
CA VAL A 135 28.04 -20.67 3.84
C VAL A 135 26.65 -21.06 3.38
N VAL A 136 25.67 -20.16 3.57
CA VAL A 136 24.31 -20.37 3.08
C VAL A 136 24.17 -19.81 1.67
N GLY A 137 23.45 -20.51 0.80
CA GLY A 137 23.03 -19.96 -0.49
C GLY A 137 22.25 -18.65 -0.32
N LEU A 138 22.65 -17.58 -1.02
CA LEU A 138 22.12 -16.22 -0.83
C LEU A 138 20.59 -16.14 -0.96
N SER A 139 20.01 -16.91 -1.89
CA SER A 139 18.55 -16.98 -2.10
C SER A 139 17.78 -17.54 -0.90
N LYS A 140 18.46 -18.15 0.08
CA LYS A 140 17.79 -18.68 1.28
C LYS A 140 17.52 -17.58 2.30
N LEU A 141 18.39 -16.58 2.41
CA LEU A 141 18.15 -15.42 3.28
C LEU A 141 16.87 -14.69 2.88
N SER A 142 16.68 -14.46 1.58
CA SER A 142 15.45 -13.83 1.06
C SER A 142 14.22 -14.71 1.25
N ARG A 143 14.32 -16.02 1.04
CA ARG A 143 13.20 -16.96 1.26
C ARG A 143 12.79 -17.06 2.73
N VAL A 144 13.75 -17.06 3.65
CA VAL A 144 13.45 -17.04 5.10
C VAL A 144 12.76 -15.73 5.46
N ALA A 145 13.25 -14.59 4.96
CA ALA A 145 12.58 -13.31 5.15
C ALA A 145 11.15 -13.30 4.59
N ASP A 146 10.91 -13.88 3.40
CA ASP A 146 9.57 -14.00 2.81
C ASP A 146 8.62 -14.84 3.68
N ILE A 147 9.06 -15.96 4.28
CA ILE A 147 8.23 -16.77 5.19
C ILE A 147 7.63 -15.91 6.30
N PHE A 148 8.44 -15.05 6.92
CA PHE A 148 7.96 -14.23 8.04
C PHE A 148 7.22 -12.98 7.57
N ALA A 149 7.59 -12.42 6.42
CA ALA A 149 6.90 -11.29 5.82
C ALA A 149 5.47 -11.67 5.38
N LYS A 150 5.25 -12.88 4.87
CA LYS A 150 3.92 -13.40 4.49
C LYS A 150 3.11 -13.87 5.70
N ARG A 151 2.93 -12.99 6.68
CA ARG A 151 2.19 -13.16 7.96
C ARG A 151 1.54 -11.84 8.37
N LEU A 152 0.77 -11.86 9.46
CA LEU A 152 0.41 -10.65 10.21
C LEU A 152 1.56 -10.27 11.14
N GLN A 153 2.10 -9.05 10.99
CA GLN A 153 3.34 -8.63 11.63
C GLN A 153 3.29 -7.21 12.21
N SER A 154 4.22 -6.96 13.14
CA SER A 154 4.79 -5.64 13.39
C SER A 154 6.26 -5.62 12.93
N PRO A 155 6.83 -4.45 12.58
CA PRO A 155 8.20 -4.34 12.11
C PRO A 155 9.22 -5.01 13.03
N GLN A 156 9.15 -4.75 14.34
CA GLN A 156 10.13 -5.29 15.29
C GLN A 156 10.01 -6.81 15.43
N ARG A 157 8.77 -7.34 15.51
CA ARG A 157 8.54 -8.79 15.56
C ARG A 157 9.10 -9.47 14.31
N LEU A 158 8.82 -8.93 13.13
CA LEU A 158 9.33 -9.42 11.86
C LEU A 158 10.87 -9.47 11.86
N ALA A 159 11.54 -8.40 12.30
CA ALA A 159 13.00 -8.36 12.37
C ALA A 159 13.56 -9.46 13.31
N ASN A 160 12.95 -9.60 14.49
CA ASN A 160 13.35 -10.58 15.50
C ASN A 160 13.14 -12.03 15.02
N GLU A 161 12.00 -12.32 14.39
CA GLU A 161 11.70 -13.66 13.87
C GLU A 161 12.64 -14.06 12.74
N ILE A 162 12.92 -13.15 11.79
CA ILE A 162 13.90 -13.40 10.72
C ILE A 162 15.29 -13.66 11.32
N CYS A 163 15.73 -12.80 12.25
CA CYS A 163 17.05 -12.92 12.89
C CYS A 163 17.19 -14.26 13.62
N ALA A 164 16.24 -14.60 14.49
CA ALA A 164 16.24 -15.84 15.25
C ALA A 164 16.18 -17.09 14.36
N ALA A 165 15.35 -17.06 13.30
CA ALA A 165 15.22 -18.17 12.37
C ALA A 165 16.51 -18.44 11.59
N LEU A 166 17.18 -17.38 11.13
CA LEU A 166 18.47 -17.49 10.47
C LEU A 166 19.56 -17.97 11.43
N GLN A 167 19.59 -17.44 12.65
CA GLN A 167 20.53 -17.87 13.68
C GLN A 167 20.37 -19.36 13.98
N HIS A 168 19.15 -19.85 14.20
CA HIS A 168 18.90 -21.26 14.50
C HIS A 168 19.09 -22.18 13.30
N GLY A 169 18.68 -21.74 12.10
CA GLY A 169 18.74 -22.55 10.88
C GLY A 169 20.14 -22.70 10.30
N ILE A 170 20.95 -21.62 10.33
CA ILE A 170 22.31 -21.61 9.77
C ILE A 170 23.35 -21.92 10.86
N LYS A 171 23.08 -21.54 12.12
CA LYS A 171 24.02 -21.53 13.25
C LYS A 171 25.31 -20.74 12.99
N PRO A 172 25.22 -19.50 12.44
CA PRO A 172 26.37 -18.68 12.16
C PRO A 172 26.95 -18.10 13.47
N THR A 173 28.09 -17.43 13.36
CA THR A 173 28.70 -16.68 14.47
C THR A 173 27.79 -15.52 14.91
N GLY A 174 27.02 -14.95 13.98
CA GLY A 174 25.95 -14.01 14.28
C GLY A 174 25.15 -13.62 13.05
N VAL A 175 23.98 -13.03 13.29
CA VAL A 175 23.05 -12.51 12.27
C VAL A 175 22.64 -11.08 12.65
N ALA A 176 22.54 -10.21 11.65
CA ALA A 176 21.94 -8.89 11.75
C ALA A 176 20.81 -8.76 10.73
N VAL A 177 19.71 -8.13 11.15
CA VAL A 177 18.58 -7.78 10.30
C VAL A 177 18.28 -6.30 10.50
N VAL A 178 18.18 -5.54 9.40
CA VAL A 178 17.69 -4.16 9.38
C VAL A 178 16.48 -4.12 8.45
N LEU A 179 15.36 -3.60 8.94
CA LEU A 179 14.16 -3.39 8.15
C LEU A 179 13.83 -1.89 8.06
N GLN A 180 13.61 -1.40 6.85
CA GLN A 180 12.99 -0.11 6.58
C GLN A 180 11.54 -0.36 6.18
N CYS A 181 10.62 -0.05 7.09
CA CYS A 181 9.20 -0.31 6.90
C CYS A 181 8.44 0.98 6.57
N SER A 182 7.50 0.90 5.63
CA SER A 182 6.59 2.00 5.30
C SER A 182 5.14 1.52 5.40
N HIS A 183 4.38 2.14 6.30
CA HIS A 183 2.95 1.91 6.46
C HIS A 183 2.17 3.07 5.90
N ILE A 184 1.08 2.80 5.18
CA ILE A 184 0.23 3.88 4.69
C ILE A 184 -0.35 4.64 5.88
N HIS A 185 -0.37 5.97 5.81
CA HIS A 185 -1.05 6.74 6.83
C HIS A 185 -2.54 6.37 6.85
N PHE A 186 -3.14 6.42 8.04
CA PHE A 186 -4.53 6.09 8.25
C PHE A 186 -5.30 7.42 8.30
N PRO A 187 -5.80 7.94 7.16
CA PRO A 187 -6.49 9.21 7.19
C PRO A 187 -7.75 9.05 8.06
N ASN A 188 -7.82 9.82 9.14
CA ASN A 188 -9.12 10.14 9.70
C ASN A 188 -9.79 11.10 8.72
N PHE A 189 -11.09 10.95 8.49
CA PHE A 189 -11.82 11.83 7.58
C PHE A 189 -11.59 13.30 7.96
N GLU A 190 -11.62 13.62 9.25
CA GLU A 190 -11.41 14.98 9.78
C GLU A 190 -10.02 15.56 9.50
N THR A 191 -8.95 14.75 9.62
CA THR A 191 -7.57 15.22 9.40
C THR A 191 -7.28 15.40 7.91
N ALA A 192 -7.91 14.61 7.04
CA ALA A 192 -7.75 14.73 5.59
C ALA A 192 -8.28 16.05 5.01
N PHE A 193 -9.18 16.76 5.71
CA PHE A 193 -9.62 18.12 5.30
C PHE A 193 -8.76 19.25 5.86
N LEU A 194 -7.95 19.00 6.89
CA LEU A 194 -7.21 20.03 7.61
C LEU A 194 -5.72 20.07 7.22
N ASP A 195 -5.14 18.94 6.87
CA ASP A 195 -3.71 18.86 6.54
C ASP A 195 -3.46 19.14 5.05
N SER A 196 -2.74 20.23 4.76
CA SER A 196 -2.35 20.64 3.41
C SER A 196 -1.20 19.82 2.81
N THR A 197 -0.59 18.92 3.58
CA THR A 197 0.50 18.03 3.14
C THR A 197 0.18 16.59 3.57
N PRO A 198 -0.21 15.70 2.66
CA PRO A 198 -0.39 14.31 3.02
C PRO A 198 0.97 13.70 3.36
N GLN A 199 1.25 13.49 4.64
CA GLN A 199 2.26 12.52 5.07
C GLN A 199 1.71 11.13 4.71
N GLY A 200 1.81 10.76 3.43
CA GLY A 200 1.15 9.58 2.88
C GLY A 200 1.64 8.25 3.48
N TRP A 201 2.80 8.26 4.13
CA TRP A 201 3.46 7.07 4.67
C TRP A 201 4.14 7.37 6.01
N VAL A 202 3.93 6.49 6.99
CA VAL A 202 4.71 6.41 8.22
C VAL A 202 5.88 5.46 7.98
N LYS A 203 7.10 5.97 8.15
CA LYS A 203 8.33 5.20 7.96
C LYS A 203 8.94 4.88 9.32
N ILE A 204 9.42 3.66 9.49
CA ILE A 204 10.15 3.22 10.68
C ILE A 204 11.32 2.34 10.28
N LEU A 205 12.42 2.50 10.99
CA LEU A 205 13.60 1.65 10.90
C LEU A 205 13.65 0.78 12.15
N VAL A 206 13.80 -0.53 11.98
CA VAL A 206 14.00 -1.48 13.10
C VAL A 206 15.19 -2.37 12.82
N THR A 207 15.84 -2.81 13.89
CA THR A 207 17.03 -3.68 13.85
C THR A 207 16.82 -4.87 14.75
N SER A 208 17.50 -5.98 14.43
CA SER A 208 17.59 -7.15 15.28
C SER A 208 18.94 -7.83 15.06
N GLY A 209 19.60 -8.24 16.14
CA GLY A 209 20.92 -8.87 16.12
C GLY A 209 20.97 -10.11 17.00
N SER A 210 21.82 -11.06 16.63
CA SER A 210 22.09 -12.27 17.41
C SER A 210 23.55 -12.72 17.24
N GLY A 211 24.12 -13.40 18.25
CA GLY A 211 25.53 -13.78 18.28
C GLY A 211 26.44 -12.55 18.37
N VAL A 212 27.42 -12.42 17.48
CA VAL A 212 28.32 -11.25 17.45
C VAL A 212 27.62 -9.91 17.19
N PHE A 213 26.34 -9.92 16.82
CA PHE A 213 25.50 -8.74 16.66
C PHE A 213 24.58 -8.45 17.86
N GLU A 214 24.70 -9.17 18.98
CA GLU A 214 23.89 -8.89 20.19
C GLU A 214 24.19 -7.54 20.81
N ASP A 215 25.45 -7.11 20.81
CA ASP A 215 25.85 -5.77 21.23
C ASP A 215 25.78 -4.81 20.03
N GLU A 216 24.84 -3.86 20.05
CA GLU A 216 24.68 -2.83 19.02
C GLU A 216 25.93 -1.95 18.82
N LYS A 217 26.86 -1.94 19.78
CA LYS A 217 28.11 -1.19 19.71
C LYS A 217 29.28 -2.00 19.14
N ALA A 218 29.08 -3.28 18.83
CA ALA A 218 30.13 -4.12 18.27
C ALA A 218 30.59 -3.59 16.90
N ASP A 219 31.89 -3.68 16.61
CA ASP A 219 32.49 -3.20 15.36
C ASP A 219 31.81 -3.81 14.11
N VAL A 220 31.31 -5.04 14.22
CA VAL A 220 30.62 -5.75 13.13
C VAL A 220 29.31 -5.06 12.72
N TRP A 221 28.61 -4.37 13.63
CA TRP A 221 27.47 -3.51 13.26
C TRP A 221 27.92 -2.31 12.44
N THR A 222 29.04 -1.70 12.82
CA THR A 222 29.63 -0.57 12.08
C THR A 222 29.97 -0.97 10.65
N ASP A 223 30.57 -2.15 10.46
CA ASP A 223 30.87 -2.70 9.13
C ASP A 223 29.58 -2.94 8.32
N PHE A 224 28.57 -3.56 8.94
CA PHE A 224 27.28 -3.82 8.31
C PHE A 224 26.59 -2.53 7.84
N LEU A 225 26.45 -1.55 8.73
CA LEU A 225 25.81 -0.27 8.44
C LEU A 225 26.60 0.55 7.42
N SER A 226 27.94 0.52 7.49
CA SER A 226 28.81 1.20 6.52
C SER A 226 28.66 0.61 5.13
N LEU A 227 28.55 -0.70 5.02
CA LEU A 227 28.28 -1.37 3.75
C LEU A 227 26.92 -0.96 3.20
N LEU A 228 25.86 -0.91 4.01
CA LEU A 228 24.53 -0.41 3.59
C LEU A 228 24.62 1.04 3.09
N LYS A 229 25.28 1.93 3.84
CA LYS A 229 25.48 3.33 3.47
C LYS A 229 26.26 3.50 2.17
N PHE A 230 27.25 2.65 1.89
CA PHE A 230 28.01 2.67 0.63
C PHE A 230 27.11 2.52 -0.61
N ARG A 231 25.95 1.85 -0.50
CA ARG A 231 24.95 1.74 -1.58
C ARG A 231 23.92 2.87 -1.60
N GLY A 232 24.08 3.89 -0.77
CA GLY A 232 23.10 4.96 -0.63
C GLY A 232 21.87 4.55 0.19
N ILE A 233 21.92 3.43 0.91
CA ILE A 233 20.87 3.07 1.87
C ILE A 233 21.09 3.96 3.10
N ILE A 234 20.28 5.00 3.22
CA ILE A 234 20.33 5.92 4.34
C ILE A 234 19.67 5.25 5.53
N ILE A 235 20.51 4.83 6.49
CA ILE A 235 20.09 4.35 7.80
C ILE A 235 20.23 5.54 8.74
N GLU A 236 19.36 6.52 8.56
CA GLU A 236 19.11 7.50 9.61
C GLU A 236 18.16 6.83 10.58
N SER A 237 18.49 6.85 11.88
CA SER A 237 17.48 6.59 12.88
C SER A 237 16.40 7.65 12.66
N ALA A 238 15.31 7.25 12.02
CA ALA A 238 14.05 7.92 12.26
C ALA A 238 13.77 7.68 13.75
N HIS A 239 14.33 8.55 14.59
CA HIS A 239 13.80 8.81 15.91
C HIS A 239 12.67 9.82 15.72
N PRO A 240 11.41 9.45 15.46
CA PRO A 240 10.41 9.95 16.37
C PRO A 240 10.71 9.34 17.73
N ARG A 241 10.41 10.08 18.78
CA ARG A 241 10.33 9.56 20.14
C ARG A 241 9.21 8.49 20.15
N LEU A 242 9.51 7.27 19.69
CA LEU A 242 8.57 6.16 19.53
C LEU A 242 8.40 5.38 20.83
N SER A 243 8.98 5.83 21.94
CA SER A 243 8.68 5.26 23.25
C SER A 243 7.19 5.42 23.62
N ASP A 244 6.43 6.31 22.97
CA ASP A 244 5.00 6.56 23.26
C ASP A 244 4.06 6.69 22.03
N GLN A 245 4.56 6.57 20.79
CA GLN A 245 3.70 6.63 19.60
C GLN A 245 3.68 5.29 18.87
N SER A 246 2.49 4.74 18.67
CA SER A 246 2.26 3.51 17.93
C SER A 246 2.68 3.62 16.46
N TRP A 247 3.52 2.70 15.95
CA TRP A 247 3.93 2.69 14.53
C TRP A 247 2.73 2.57 13.56
N CYS A 248 1.70 1.83 13.98
CA CYS A 248 0.47 1.67 13.22
C CYS A 248 -0.43 2.89 13.49
N PRO A 249 -0.74 3.72 12.48
CA PRO A 249 -1.53 4.94 12.70
C PRO A 249 -2.97 4.66 13.15
N SER A 250 -3.46 3.42 13.01
CA SER A 250 -4.78 3.03 13.54
C SER A 250 -4.85 3.01 15.07
N GLN A 251 -3.72 2.88 15.77
CA GLN A 251 -3.67 2.78 17.23
C GLN A 251 -3.79 4.15 17.91
N SER A 252 -3.44 5.25 17.23
CA SER A 252 -3.61 6.62 17.72
C SER A 252 -5.03 7.18 17.49
N CYS A 253 -5.89 6.44 16.79
CA CYS A 253 -7.24 6.88 16.47
C CYS A 253 -8.16 6.70 17.69
N GLY A 254 -8.51 7.80 18.38
CA GLY A 254 -9.25 7.81 19.64
C GLY A 254 -10.56 6.99 19.68
N ARG A 255 -11.03 6.62 20.88
CA ARG A 255 -12.27 5.87 21.08
C ARG A 255 -13.48 6.72 20.71
N SER A 256 -13.93 6.71 19.46
CA SER A 256 -15.22 7.29 19.07
C SER A 256 -15.97 6.34 18.13
N GLY A 257 -17.21 6.04 18.49
CA GLY A 257 -18.14 5.17 17.77
C GLY A 257 -18.19 3.73 18.29
N GLN A 258 -19.40 3.23 18.55
CA GLN A 258 -19.63 1.80 18.78
C GLN A 258 -19.43 1.10 17.42
N ALA A 259 -18.36 0.33 17.27
CA ALA A 259 -18.06 -0.36 16.02
C ALA A 259 -19.21 -1.32 15.65
N ASN A 260 -19.59 -1.36 14.37
CA ASN A 260 -20.62 -2.27 13.88
C ASN A 260 -20.25 -3.72 14.27
N SER A 261 -21.07 -4.33 15.12
CA SER A 261 -20.78 -5.63 15.72
C SER A 261 -20.73 -6.75 14.69
N ALA A 262 -21.59 -6.70 13.66
CA ALA A 262 -21.59 -7.67 12.57
C ALA A 262 -20.30 -7.60 11.75
N MET A 263 -19.86 -6.39 11.38
CA MET A 263 -18.59 -6.19 10.65
C MET A 263 -17.38 -6.59 11.50
N THR A 264 -17.41 -6.30 12.79
CA THR A 264 -16.34 -6.67 13.72
C THR A 264 -16.22 -8.19 13.82
N ASN A 265 -17.35 -8.89 13.91
CA ASN A 265 -17.40 -10.36 13.87
C ASN A 265 -16.94 -10.93 12.51
N ALA A 266 -17.22 -10.23 11.41
CA ALA A 266 -16.71 -10.61 10.09
C ALA A 266 -15.17 -10.56 10.05
N VAL A 267 -14.55 -9.48 10.54
CA VAL A 267 -13.08 -9.40 10.64
C VAL A 267 -12.51 -10.47 11.57
N LEU A 268 -13.20 -10.78 12.67
CA LEU A 268 -12.83 -11.88 13.56
C LEU A 268 -12.84 -13.23 12.83
N SER A 269 -13.84 -13.48 11.98
CA SER A 269 -13.91 -14.67 11.14
C SER A 269 -12.77 -14.74 10.12
N ILE A 270 -12.37 -13.60 9.55
CA ILE A 270 -11.19 -13.51 8.68
C ILE A 270 -9.94 -13.95 9.44
N LEU A 271 -9.66 -13.38 10.62
CA LEU A 271 -8.49 -13.73 11.43
C LEU A 271 -8.42 -15.24 11.72
N LYS A 272 -9.53 -15.83 12.19
CA LYS A 272 -9.62 -17.27 12.45
C LYS A 272 -9.37 -18.11 11.20
N SER A 273 -9.89 -17.68 10.05
CA SER A 273 -9.71 -18.38 8.76
C SER A 273 -8.26 -18.30 8.24
N LEU A 274 -7.49 -17.28 8.66
CA LEU A 274 -6.07 -17.19 8.38
C LEU A 274 -5.22 -18.06 9.33
N GLY A 275 -5.83 -18.71 10.31
CA GLY A 275 -5.16 -19.57 11.30
C GLY A 275 -4.64 -18.81 12.53
N GLU A 276 -5.02 -17.53 12.69
CA GLU A 276 -4.60 -16.71 13.83
C GLU A 276 -5.54 -16.88 15.02
N ASP A 277 -4.98 -16.75 16.23
CA ASP A 277 -5.74 -16.65 17.47
C ASP A 277 -6.09 -15.17 17.75
N PRO A 278 -7.36 -14.75 17.65
CA PRO A 278 -7.73 -13.36 17.89
C PRO A 278 -7.57 -12.89 19.34
N SER A 279 -7.34 -13.81 20.28
CA SER A 279 -7.05 -13.48 21.68
C SER A 279 -5.57 -13.14 21.92
N ARG A 280 -4.71 -13.37 20.93
CA ARG A 280 -3.31 -12.92 20.93
C ARG A 280 -3.26 -11.42 21.18
N GLU A 281 -2.45 -11.00 22.15
CA GLU A 281 -2.39 -9.62 22.68
C GLU A 281 -2.34 -8.56 21.58
N GLU A 282 -1.56 -8.79 20.52
CA GLU A 282 -1.32 -7.78 19.49
C GLU A 282 -2.43 -7.73 18.43
N LEU A 283 -3.28 -8.76 18.37
CA LEU A 283 -4.50 -8.78 17.58
C LEU A 283 -5.72 -8.27 18.35
N VAL A 284 -5.62 -8.10 19.68
CA VAL A 284 -6.70 -7.53 20.47
C VAL A 284 -7.02 -6.12 19.95
N GLY A 285 -8.30 -5.91 19.64
CA GLY A 285 -8.81 -4.67 19.07
C GLY A 285 -8.56 -4.50 17.56
N THR A 286 -7.82 -5.39 16.89
CA THR A 286 -7.60 -5.34 15.43
C THR A 286 -8.92 -5.33 14.64
N PRO A 287 -9.91 -6.20 14.95
CA PRO A 287 -11.22 -6.15 14.29
C PRO A 287 -11.87 -4.77 14.37
N SER A 288 -11.92 -4.17 15.55
CA SER A 288 -12.53 -2.85 15.75
C SER A 288 -11.75 -1.73 15.04
N ARG A 289 -10.41 -1.78 15.05
CA ARG A 289 -9.56 -0.80 14.34
C ARG A 289 -9.75 -0.89 12.83
N PHE A 290 -9.80 -2.10 12.27
CA PHE A 290 -10.08 -2.31 10.85
C PHE A 290 -11.49 -1.83 10.47
N VAL A 291 -12.52 -2.17 11.25
CA VAL A 291 -13.89 -1.71 10.95
C VAL A 291 -13.98 -0.19 11.03
N LYS A 292 -13.39 0.43 12.05
CA LYS A 292 -13.37 1.89 12.18
C LYS A 292 -12.71 2.55 10.96
N TRP A 293 -11.57 2.05 10.52
CA TRP A 293 -10.90 2.47 9.28
C TRP A 293 -11.83 2.38 8.08
N PHE A 294 -12.41 1.20 7.91
CA PHE A 294 -13.16 0.81 6.73
C PHE A 294 -14.42 1.67 6.61
N MET A 295 -15.02 2.05 7.75
CA MET A 295 -16.18 2.94 7.81
C MET A 295 -15.84 4.43 7.57
N ASN A 296 -14.56 4.84 7.53
CA ASN A 296 -14.23 6.23 7.15
C ASN A 296 -14.70 6.57 5.73
N PHE A 297 -14.90 5.56 4.88
CA PHE A 297 -15.35 5.69 3.49
C PHE A 297 -16.87 5.53 3.33
N SER A 298 -17.63 5.21 4.39
CA SER A 298 -19.10 5.17 4.35
C SER A 298 -19.73 6.55 4.57
N ASN A 299 -19.05 7.44 5.30
CA ASN A 299 -19.58 8.73 5.75
C ASN A 299 -19.53 9.83 4.69
N SER A 300 -19.80 9.50 3.42
CA SER A 300 -19.86 10.47 2.33
C SER A 300 -21.24 11.15 2.19
N ASN A 301 -22.08 11.13 3.25
CA ASN A 301 -23.21 12.06 3.39
C ASN A 301 -22.68 13.49 3.61
N LEU A 302 -22.03 14.00 2.57
CA LEU A 302 -21.68 15.39 2.35
C LEU A 302 -22.95 16.17 1.99
N GLU A 303 -24.05 15.94 2.71
CA GLU A 303 -25.35 16.55 2.42
C GLU A 303 -25.43 18.01 2.94
N MET A 304 -24.39 18.53 3.62
CA MET A 304 -24.49 19.87 4.24
C MET A 304 -23.43 20.91 3.87
N LYS A 305 -22.31 20.60 3.18
CA LYS A 305 -21.31 21.64 2.83
C LYS A 305 -21.29 22.05 1.37
N LEU A 306 -21.58 21.15 0.43
CA LEU A 306 -21.72 21.56 -0.98
C LEU A 306 -22.99 22.40 -1.19
N ASN A 307 -24.13 22.00 -0.61
CA ASN A 307 -25.37 22.77 -0.72
C ASN A 307 -25.28 24.19 -0.12
N GLY A 308 -24.50 24.38 0.95
CA GLY A 308 -24.23 25.71 1.52
C GLY A 308 -23.32 26.59 0.66
N PHE A 309 -22.25 26.01 0.09
CA PHE A 309 -21.32 26.74 -0.80
C PHE A 309 -21.91 27.02 -2.19
N VAL A 310 -22.69 26.08 -2.73
CA VAL A 310 -23.36 26.19 -4.04
C VAL A 310 -24.52 27.19 -3.96
N ARG A 311 -25.33 27.20 -2.88
CA ARG A 311 -26.37 28.23 -2.70
C ARG A 311 -25.80 29.64 -2.53
N SER A 312 -24.63 29.79 -1.90
CA SER A 312 -24.06 31.12 -1.64
C SER A 312 -23.43 31.78 -2.89
N ARG A 313 -23.31 31.09 -4.03
CA ARG A 313 -22.83 31.66 -5.31
C ARG A 313 -23.81 31.59 -6.48
N ILE A 314 -24.87 30.77 -6.40
CA ILE A 314 -25.93 30.79 -7.44
C ILE A 314 -26.65 32.16 -7.50
N ASP A 315 -26.46 33.05 -6.51
CA ASP A 315 -26.98 34.42 -6.53
C ASP A 315 -26.22 35.41 -7.46
N THR A 316 -25.11 35.01 -8.08
CA THR A 316 -24.53 35.80 -9.20
C THR A 316 -25.21 35.42 -10.51
N ARG A 317 -26.33 36.10 -10.76
CA ARG A 317 -27.19 36.10 -11.96
C ARG A 317 -26.51 35.66 -13.26
N ILE A 318 -27.03 34.58 -13.84
CA ILE A 318 -26.94 34.28 -15.27
C ILE A 318 -27.80 35.31 -16.02
N HIS A 319 -27.18 36.20 -16.77
CA HIS A 319 -27.87 36.97 -17.81
C HIS A 319 -27.72 36.22 -19.15
N PRO A 320 -28.82 35.77 -19.79
CA PRO A 320 -28.72 35.14 -21.11
C PRO A 320 -28.47 36.24 -22.15
N GLY A 321 -27.25 36.32 -22.69
CA GLY A 321 -27.00 37.22 -23.82
C GLY A 321 -25.57 37.73 -24.09
N GLN A 322 -24.52 37.27 -23.42
CA GLN A 322 -23.14 37.69 -23.77
C GLN A 322 -22.30 36.49 -24.19
N VAL A 323 -21.99 36.44 -25.49
CA VAL A 323 -20.89 35.63 -26.05
C VAL A 323 -19.60 36.23 -25.50
N GLY A 324 -19.13 35.72 -24.36
CA GLY A 324 -17.83 36.07 -23.81
C GLY A 324 -16.72 35.41 -24.64
N ASN A 325 -15.66 36.15 -24.94
CA ASN A 325 -14.46 35.55 -25.50
C ASN A 325 -13.79 34.71 -24.39
N PHE A 326 -13.25 33.54 -24.74
CA PHE A 326 -12.41 32.80 -23.81
C PHE A 326 -11.06 33.52 -23.72
N LYS A 327 -10.50 33.71 -22.51
CA LYS A 327 -9.06 33.94 -22.41
C LYS A 327 -8.38 32.71 -23.00
N ASP A 328 -7.48 32.90 -23.95
CA ASP A 328 -6.82 31.83 -24.71
C ASP A 328 -5.78 31.03 -23.86
N GLY A 329 -5.87 31.12 -22.53
CA GLY A 329 -5.03 30.46 -21.55
C GLY A 329 -5.80 29.40 -20.76
N ILE A 330 -5.18 28.23 -20.62
CA ILE A 330 -5.67 27.15 -19.75
C ILE A 330 -5.46 27.59 -18.29
N CYS A 331 -6.54 27.63 -17.51
CA CYS A 331 -6.46 27.72 -16.05
C CYS A 331 -6.20 26.33 -15.46
N SER A 332 -5.41 26.23 -14.39
CA SER A 332 -5.03 24.95 -13.79
C SER A 332 -5.04 24.98 -12.28
N GLU A 333 -5.57 23.93 -11.67
CA GLU A 333 -5.49 23.64 -10.24
C GLU A 333 -4.83 22.27 -10.07
N LEU A 334 -3.61 22.26 -9.55
CA LEU A 334 -2.71 21.10 -9.53
C LEU A 334 -2.55 20.57 -8.10
N ASN A 335 -2.19 19.29 -7.97
CA ASN A 335 -1.89 18.64 -6.69
C ASN A 335 -3.05 18.66 -5.68
N LEU A 336 -4.28 18.45 -6.13
CA LEU A 336 -5.43 18.25 -5.24
C LEU A 336 -5.39 16.84 -4.68
N SER A 337 -4.97 16.68 -3.43
CA SER A 337 -4.74 15.36 -2.82
C SER A 337 -6.06 14.63 -2.59
N PHE A 338 -6.04 13.29 -2.66
CA PHE A 338 -7.21 12.48 -2.31
C PHE A 338 -6.82 11.13 -1.74
N TRP A 339 -7.78 10.56 -1.01
CA TRP A 339 -7.75 9.21 -0.47
C TRP A 339 -8.98 8.47 -0.95
N SER A 340 -8.83 7.18 -1.24
CA SER A 340 -9.94 6.34 -1.68
C SER A 340 -9.71 4.88 -1.35
N GLN A 341 -10.74 4.07 -1.55
CA GLN A 341 -10.70 2.64 -1.29
C GLN A 341 -10.94 1.88 -2.60
N CYS A 342 -9.98 1.05 -3.00
CA CYS A 342 -10.05 0.29 -4.24
C CYS A 342 -11.15 -0.76 -4.10
N GLU A 343 -12.22 -0.65 -4.89
CA GLU A 343 -13.35 -1.56 -4.75
C GLU A 343 -13.01 -3.02 -5.09
N HIS A 344 -11.96 -3.26 -5.88
CA HIS A 344 -11.53 -4.60 -6.24
C HIS A 344 -10.94 -5.39 -5.08
N HIS A 345 -10.32 -4.68 -4.12
CA HIS A 345 -9.48 -5.28 -3.08
C HIS A 345 -9.74 -4.76 -1.68
N LEU A 346 -10.62 -3.76 -1.53
CA LEU A 346 -10.95 -3.12 -0.27
C LEU A 346 -9.75 -2.53 0.46
N LEU A 347 -8.73 -2.14 -0.30
CA LEU A 347 -7.47 -1.59 0.19
C LEU A 347 -7.35 -0.10 -0.21
N PRO A 348 -6.65 0.72 0.58
CA PRO A 348 -6.55 2.14 0.30
C PRO A 348 -5.69 2.43 -0.94
N PHE A 349 -6.05 3.48 -1.65
CA PHE A 349 -5.18 4.13 -2.61
C PHE A 349 -5.26 5.64 -2.41
N GLN A 350 -4.16 6.33 -2.71
CA GLN A 350 -4.06 7.77 -2.53
C GLN A 350 -3.31 8.37 -3.71
N GLY A 351 -3.56 9.64 -3.95
CA GLY A 351 -3.01 10.29 -5.13
C GLY A 351 -3.30 11.77 -5.17
N VAL A 352 -3.08 12.32 -6.35
CA VAL A 352 -3.34 13.72 -6.68
C VAL A 352 -4.23 13.82 -7.90
N VAL A 353 -5.05 14.87 -7.91
CA VAL A 353 -5.88 15.27 -9.03
C VAL A 353 -5.38 16.63 -9.53
N HIS A 354 -5.24 16.73 -10.85
CA HIS A 354 -4.91 17.95 -11.56
C HIS A 354 -6.07 18.30 -12.48
N ILE A 355 -6.52 19.55 -12.44
CA ILE A 355 -7.71 20.01 -13.17
C ILE A 355 -7.29 21.19 -14.04
N GLY A 356 -7.51 21.08 -15.35
CA GLY A 356 -7.37 22.15 -16.32
C GLY A 356 -8.74 22.56 -16.87
N TYR A 357 -8.96 23.86 -17.05
CA TYR A 357 -10.21 24.38 -17.61
C TYR A 357 -10.00 25.71 -18.34
N TYR A 358 -10.93 26.06 -19.23
CA TYR A 358 -11.00 27.41 -19.83
C TYR A 358 -11.99 28.27 -19.06
N SER A 359 -11.58 29.49 -18.68
CA SER A 359 -12.46 30.44 -17.99
C SER A 359 -13.13 31.37 -19.00
N LEU A 360 -14.44 31.56 -18.85
CA LEU A 360 -15.21 32.58 -19.57
C LEU A 360 -14.94 33.97 -18.99
N ASP A 361 -14.81 34.98 -19.84
CA ASP A 361 -14.61 36.37 -19.42
C ASP A 361 -15.66 36.82 -18.39
N GLY A 362 -15.21 37.31 -17.22
CA GLY A 362 -16.05 37.90 -16.18
C GLY A 362 -16.45 36.98 -15.02
N LEU A 363 -16.17 35.67 -15.08
CA LEU A 363 -16.34 34.76 -13.94
C LEU A 363 -15.09 34.74 -13.06
N ASN A 364 -15.26 34.90 -11.75
CA ASN A 364 -14.17 34.68 -10.79
C ASN A 364 -13.71 33.22 -10.88
N PRO A 365 -12.39 32.95 -10.93
CA PRO A 365 -11.90 31.57 -10.91
C PRO A 365 -12.46 30.85 -9.68
N VAL A 366 -12.97 29.63 -9.88
CA VAL A 366 -13.42 28.81 -8.76
C VAL A 366 -12.22 28.57 -7.84
N GLY A 367 -12.40 28.87 -6.56
CA GLY A 367 -11.32 28.70 -5.59
C GLY A 367 -10.97 27.23 -5.41
N ARG A 368 -9.67 26.94 -5.37
CA ARG A 368 -9.07 25.63 -5.05
C ARG A 368 -9.83 24.81 -4.00
N ALA A 369 -10.35 25.45 -2.96
CA ALA A 369 -11.12 24.80 -1.89
C ALA A 369 -12.41 24.10 -2.38
N LEU A 370 -13.12 24.65 -3.37
CA LEU A 370 -14.31 24.02 -3.93
C LEU A 370 -13.93 22.77 -4.74
N LEU A 371 -12.89 22.87 -5.59
CA LEU A 371 -12.40 21.71 -6.35
C LEU A 371 -11.80 20.63 -5.44
N GLN A 372 -11.08 21.02 -4.39
CA GLN A 372 -10.62 20.10 -3.35
C GLN A 372 -11.79 19.38 -2.67
N SER A 373 -12.89 20.09 -2.40
CA SER A 373 -14.11 19.49 -1.82
C SER A 373 -14.76 18.48 -2.75
N VAL A 374 -14.79 18.75 -4.06
CA VAL A 374 -15.24 17.81 -5.09
C VAL A 374 -14.34 16.57 -5.11
N VAL A 375 -13.03 16.76 -5.14
CA VAL A 375 -12.04 15.68 -5.14
C VAL A 375 -12.20 14.78 -3.90
N HIS A 376 -12.36 15.37 -2.72
CA HIS A 376 -12.63 14.62 -1.49
C HIS A 376 -13.96 13.87 -1.53
N PHE A 377 -15.04 14.49 -2.04
CA PHE A 377 -16.34 13.85 -2.13
C PHE A 377 -16.31 12.54 -2.93
N TYR A 378 -15.63 12.54 -4.08
CA TYR A 378 -15.50 11.33 -4.89
C TYR A 378 -14.39 10.41 -4.41
N GLY A 379 -13.34 10.95 -3.77
CA GLY A 379 -12.25 10.18 -3.18
C GLY A 379 -12.72 9.26 -2.05
N PHE A 380 -13.45 9.77 -1.06
CA PHE A 380 -13.85 9.03 0.16
C PHE A 380 -14.99 8.02 -0.07
N LYS A 381 -14.80 7.09 -1.03
CA LYS A 381 -15.74 6.05 -1.44
C LYS A 381 -14.98 4.80 -1.91
N LEU A 382 -15.73 3.71 -2.10
CA LEU A 382 -15.27 2.60 -2.92
C LEU A 382 -15.22 3.01 -4.40
N GLN A 383 -14.03 2.96 -4.99
CA GLN A 383 -13.79 3.51 -6.33
C GLN A 383 -12.94 2.62 -7.21
N VAL A 384 -13.09 2.89 -8.51
CA VAL A 384 -12.17 2.58 -9.59
C VAL A 384 -11.61 3.91 -10.08
N GLN A 385 -10.29 4.02 -10.26
CA GLN A 385 -9.61 5.30 -10.53
C GLN A 385 -10.15 5.99 -11.79
N GLU A 386 -10.45 5.22 -12.84
CA GLU A 386 -11.01 5.67 -14.10
C GLU A 386 -12.39 6.33 -13.90
N ARG A 387 -13.24 5.72 -13.06
CA ARG A 387 -14.56 6.26 -12.73
C ARG A 387 -14.44 7.51 -11.87
N LEU A 388 -13.56 7.51 -10.86
CA LEU A 388 -13.26 8.69 -10.05
C LEU A 388 -12.83 9.87 -10.94
N THR A 389 -11.91 9.64 -11.88
CA THR A 389 -11.40 10.64 -12.82
C THR A 389 -12.53 11.26 -13.65
N ARG A 390 -13.40 10.41 -14.21
CA ARG A 390 -14.53 10.85 -15.02
C ARG A 390 -15.58 11.60 -14.21
N GLN A 391 -15.92 11.11 -13.02
CA GLN A 391 -16.89 11.75 -12.12
C GLN A 391 -16.44 13.17 -11.73
N ILE A 392 -15.16 13.36 -11.46
CA ILE A 392 -14.59 14.68 -11.18
C ILE A 392 -14.68 15.57 -12.43
N ALA A 393 -14.37 15.06 -13.63
CA ALA A 393 -14.50 15.85 -14.85
C ALA A 393 -15.94 16.31 -15.10
N GLU A 394 -16.92 15.40 -14.98
CA GLU A 394 -18.35 15.66 -15.21
C GLU A 394 -18.90 16.71 -14.23
N ILE A 395 -18.61 16.59 -12.93
CA ILE A 395 -19.09 17.56 -11.94
C ILE A 395 -18.40 18.92 -12.08
N VAL A 396 -17.09 18.94 -12.34
CA VAL A 396 -16.35 20.19 -12.54
C VAL A 396 -16.85 20.90 -13.79
N SER A 397 -17.20 20.14 -14.82
CA SER A 397 -17.81 20.69 -16.02
C SER A 397 -19.12 21.39 -15.75
N SER A 398 -19.98 20.81 -14.90
CA SER A 398 -21.22 21.46 -14.47
C SER A 398 -21.02 22.76 -13.68
N LEU A 399 -19.85 22.97 -13.07
CA LEU A 399 -19.51 24.13 -12.26
C LEU A 399 -18.77 25.22 -13.04
N LEU A 400 -17.95 24.83 -14.03
CA LEU A 400 -16.97 25.69 -14.69
C LEU A 400 -17.13 25.83 -16.21
N GLY A 401 -17.99 25.01 -16.83
CA GLY A 401 -18.17 24.96 -18.28
C GLY A 401 -17.68 23.65 -18.90
N GLU A 402 -17.87 23.49 -20.21
CA GLU A 402 -17.68 22.19 -20.89
C GLU A 402 -16.21 21.82 -21.13
N ASP A 403 -15.30 22.79 -21.11
CA ASP A 403 -13.89 22.60 -21.51
C ASP A 403 -13.00 22.18 -20.33
N ILE A 404 -13.10 20.91 -19.92
CA ILE A 404 -12.38 20.38 -18.76
C ILE A 404 -11.39 19.27 -19.14
N ILE A 405 -10.21 19.28 -18.52
CA ILE A 405 -9.29 18.15 -18.45
C ILE A 405 -9.03 17.81 -16.98
N VAL A 406 -9.15 16.55 -16.62
CA VAL A 406 -8.81 16.03 -15.29
C VAL A 406 -7.78 14.93 -15.45
N VAL A 407 -6.69 15.01 -14.71
CA VAL A 407 -5.66 13.98 -14.63
C VAL A 407 -5.57 13.52 -13.18
N VAL A 408 -5.59 12.20 -12.98
CA VAL A 408 -5.47 11.58 -11.66
C VAL A 408 -4.26 10.65 -11.67
N GLU A 409 -3.36 10.85 -10.73
CA GLU A 409 -2.21 9.97 -10.48
C GLU A 409 -2.37 9.36 -9.09
N ALA A 410 -2.21 8.05 -8.95
CA ALA A 410 -2.40 7.39 -7.66
C ALA A 410 -1.49 6.18 -7.44
N ASN A 411 -1.19 5.94 -6.16
CA ASN A 411 -0.48 4.77 -5.67
C ASN A 411 -1.49 3.84 -4.99
N HIS A 412 -1.55 2.59 -5.45
CA HIS A 412 -2.51 1.60 -4.98
C HIS A 412 -1.84 0.58 -4.06
N THR A 413 -2.27 0.49 -2.80
CA THR A 413 -1.70 -0.51 -1.88
C THR A 413 -2.08 -1.94 -2.25
N CYS A 414 -3.12 -2.13 -3.07
CA CYS A 414 -3.45 -3.45 -3.60
C CYS A 414 -2.41 -4.01 -4.59
N MET A 415 -1.57 -3.16 -5.18
CA MET A 415 -0.46 -3.59 -6.04
C MET A 415 0.76 -4.05 -5.23
N ILE A 416 0.80 -3.73 -3.93
CA ILE A 416 1.84 -4.20 -3.02
C ILE A 416 1.61 -5.67 -2.68
N SER A 417 0.38 -6.03 -2.33
CA SER A 417 0.06 -7.34 -1.78
C SER A 417 -0.39 -8.37 -2.82
N ARG A 418 -0.26 -8.07 -4.13
CA ARG A 418 -0.75 -8.93 -5.21
C ARG A 418 0.14 -8.89 -6.45
N GLY A 419 0.13 -9.99 -7.19
CA GLY A 419 0.69 -10.08 -8.54
C GLY A 419 2.21 -9.92 -8.52
N ILE A 420 2.70 -8.87 -9.20
CA ILE A 420 4.14 -8.56 -9.28
C ILE A 420 4.72 -7.96 -7.99
N GLU A 421 3.88 -7.71 -6.97
CA GLU A 421 4.30 -7.22 -5.64
C GLU A 421 5.21 -5.98 -5.71
N LYS A 422 4.81 -5.01 -6.54
CA LYS A 422 5.68 -3.88 -6.91
C LYS A 422 5.44 -2.66 -6.03
N PHE A 423 6.47 -2.24 -5.30
CA PHE A 423 6.45 -0.98 -4.55
C PHE A 423 6.51 0.25 -5.46
N GLY A 424 5.88 1.33 -5.01
CA GLY A 424 5.92 2.61 -5.71
C GLY A 424 5.28 2.58 -7.10
N SER A 425 4.49 1.56 -7.42
CA SER A 425 3.72 1.54 -8.67
C SER A 425 2.69 2.67 -8.64
N ASN A 426 2.74 3.51 -9.67
CA ASN A 426 1.85 4.63 -9.86
C ASN A 426 1.00 4.39 -11.11
N THR A 427 -0.27 4.76 -11.05
CA THR A 427 -1.21 4.67 -12.16
C THR A 427 -1.76 6.06 -12.48
N ALA A 428 -1.80 6.39 -13.77
CA ALA A 428 -2.35 7.65 -14.25
C ALA A 428 -3.58 7.39 -15.12
N THR A 429 -4.60 8.22 -14.94
CA THR A 429 -5.83 8.24 -15.74
C THR A 429 -6.17 9.69 -16.06
N PHE A 430 -6.80 9.93 -17.19
CA PHE A 430 -7.30 11.27 -17.50
C PHE A 430 -8.67 11.21 -18.16
N ALA A 431 -9.47 12.25 -17.98
CA ALA A 431 -10.75 12.46 -18.62
C ALA A 431 -10.76 13.86 -19.23
N VAL A 432 -11.35 13.99 -20.42
CA VAL A 432 -11.46 15.25 -21.16
C VAL A 432 -12.89 15.47 -21.61
N LEU A 433 -13.34 16.72 -21.53
CA LEU A 433 -14.64 17.21 -21.96
C LEU A 433 -14.44 18.49 -22.80
N GLY A 434 -15.45 18.85 -23.60
CA GLY A 434 -15.42 20.07 -24.42
C GLY A 434 -14.23 20.15 -25.36
N ARG A 435 -13.63 21.33 -25.50
CA ARG A 435 -12.45 21.64 -26.34
C ARG A 435 -11.29 20.67 -26.12
N PHE A 436 -11.04 20.22 -24.89
CA PHE A 436 -9.96 19.25 -24.62
C PHE A 436 -10.20 17.90 -25.29
N SER A 437 -11.44 17.54 -25.66
CA SER A 437 -11.71 16.29 -26.40
C SER A 437 -11.25 16.36 -27.87
N THR A 438 -11.32 17.53 -28.49
CA THR A 438 -11.05 17.74 -29.93
C THR A 438 -9.73 18.44 -30.23
N ASP A 439 -9.05 19.03 -29.23
CA ASP A 439 -7.79 19.77 -29.39
C ASP A 439 -6.61 19.03 -28.71
N PRO A 440 -5.85 18.20 -29.46
CA PRO A 440 -4.68 17.51 -28.92
C PRO A 440 -3.57 18.45 -28.45
N ALA A 441 -3.44 19.64 -29.05
CA ALA A 441 -2.39 20.59 -28.70
C ALA A 441 -2.69 21.23 -27.33
N ALA A 442 -3.94 21.58 -27.05
CA ALA A 442 -4.39 22.02 -25.73
C ALA A 442 -4.15 20.94 -24.66
N ARG A 443 -4.47 19.67 -24.95
CA ARG A 443 -4.18 18.55 -24.03
C ARG A 443 -2.68 18.44 -23.75
N ALA A 444 -1.85 18.42 -24.79
CA ALA A 444 -0.40 18.30 -24.65
C ALA A 444 0.18 19.45 -23.82
N LYS A 445 -0.29 20.69 -24.07
CA LYS A 445 0.11 21.88 -23.31
C LYS A 445 -0.20 21.74 -21.81
N PHE A 446 -1.38 21.23 -21.45
CA PHE A 446 -1.73 20.99 -20.05
C PHE A 446 -0.87 19.86 -19.44
N LEU A 447 -0.74 18.73 -20.12
CA LEU A 447 0.01 17.57 -19.62
C LEU A 447 1.49 17.89 -19.38
N GLN A 448 2.10 18.70 -20.25
CA GLN A 448 3.48 19.17 -20.09
C GLN A 448 3.66 20.18 -18.95
N SER A 449 2.57 20.77 -18.45
CA SER A 449 2.60 21.69 -17.31
C SER A 449 2.50 21.00 -15.94
N LEU A 450 2.22 19.69 -15.93
CA LEU A 450 2.11 18.93 -14.69
C LEU A 450 3.47 18.84 -13.98
N PRO A 451 3.50 18.93 -12.64
CA PRO A 451 4.74 18.88 -11.89
C PRO A 451 5.39 17.50 -11.96
N ASP A 452 6.72 17.46 -11.98
CA ASP A 452 7.45 16.20 -11.87
C ASP A 452 7.18 15.55 -10.51
N SER A 453 6.51 14.39 -10.52
CA SER A 453 6.18 13.60 -9.32
C SER A 453 7.42 13.12 -8.55
N CYS A 454 8.62 13.17 -9.16
CA CYS A 454 9.90 12.91 -8.49
C CYS A 454 10.38 14.02 -7.53
N SER A 455 9.81 15.24 -7.58
CA SER A 455 10.26 16.37 -6.78
C SER A 455 9.55 16.53 -5.43
N ALA A 456 8.39 15.89 -5.25
CA ALA A 456 7.54 16.05 -4.07
C ALA A 456 7.82 15.04 -2.93
N GLY A 457 8.81 14.15 -3.10
CA GLY A 457 9.08 13.03 -2.18
C GLY A 457 10.54 12.85 -1.75
N LYS A 458 11.37 13.89 -1.83
CA LYS A 458 12.69 13.91 -1.18
C LYS A 458 12.60 14.43 0.24
#